data_AF-A0A847XLZ8-F1
#
_entry.id   AF-A0A847XLZ8-F1
#
_cell.length_a   1.000
_cell.length_b   1.000
_cell.length_c   1.000
_cell.angle_alpha   90.00
_cell.angle_beta   90.00
_cell.angle_gamma   90.00
#
_symmetry.space_group_name_H-M   'P 1'
#
loop_
_entity.id
_entity.type
_entity.pdbx_description
1 polymer ?
#
loop_
_entity_poly.entity_id
_entity_poly.type
_entity_poly.pdbx_seq_one_letter_code
_entity_poly.pdbx_strand_id
1 'polypeptide(L)'
;MEFKQDTIGDILTSEHELVLHGAECYGDYFINASEFNHLLNDFIKSIDDPAKFIFVAFLFQIRKYHTLALFSAIRRHHIQTSMNLRYVIEAAQWAAYALGNEDQDKFCSKDANGIISVEDKHEKAMYQWLDNNFKVKADETRRLKKMISGAGAHSNIAYAFQNFEMKPIEDAGFKTTFFDPENGYWIKTDLWFVANTALGLMDLFYGVNQKYKVFKLIGDFGPRFKKLVDENNRLKTEMMNTENYKRAQKLMTK
;
A
#
# COMPACT_ATOMS: atom_id res chain seq x y z
N MET A 1 4.07 23.89 9.00
CA MET A 1 4.82 23.59 10.23
C MET A 1 6.23 23.22 9.78
N GLU A 2 7.27 23.79 10.39
CA GLU A 2 8.65 23.47 9.99
C GLU A 2 9.15 22.30 10.83
N PHE A 3 9.62 21.25 10.16
CA PHE A 3 10.09 20.01 10.79
C PHE A 3 11.61 19.96 10.76
N LYS A 4 12.23 19.85 11.93
CA LYS A 4 13.69 19.76 12.06
C LYS A 4 14.19 18.37 11.66
N GLN A 5 15.39 18.31 11.12
CA GLN A 5 15.98 17.05 10.64
C GLN A 5 17.52 17.04 10.68
N ASP A 6 18.11 17.91 11.50
CA ASP A 6 19.57 18.06 11.57
C ASP A 6 20.23 16.95 12.41
N THR A 7 19.51 16.43 13.41
CA THR A 7 19.96 15.33 14.26
C THR A 7 18.98 14.16 14.24
N ILE A 8 19.42 12.98 14.67
CA ILE A 8 18.53 11.83 14.87
C ILE A 8 17.38 12.17 15.82
N GLY A 9 17.64 12.95 16.87
CA GLY A 9 16.61 13.40 17.81
C GLY A 9 15.56 14.27 17.13
N ASP A 10 15.99 15.23 16.30
CA ASP A 10 15.09 16.07 15.52
C ASP A 10 14.23 15.25 14.55
N ILE A 11 14.83 14.27 13.87
CA ILE A 11 14.11 13.37 12.96
C ILE A 11 13.02 12.60 13.72
N LEU A 12 13.35 12.00 14.87
CA LEU A 12 12.38 11.23 15.66
C LEU A 12 11.24 12.11 16.17
N THR A 13 11.54 13.31 16.67
CA THR A 13 10.51 14.26 17.09
C THR A 13 9.65 14.68 15.91
N SER A 14 10.24 15.02 14.77
CA SER A 14 9.50 15.40 13.56
C SER A 14 8.63 14.27 13.02
N GLU A 15 9.10 13.02 13.02
CA GLU A 15 8.30 11.85 12.64
C GLU A 15 7.09 11.69 13.56
N HIS A 16 7.29 11.85 14.87
CA HIS A 16 6.23 11.78 15.86
C HIS A 16 5.16 12.86 15.61
N GLU A 17 5.56 14.11 15.46
CA GLU A 17 4.66 15.23 15.21
C GLU A 17 3.90 15.07 13.88
N LEU A 18 4.59 14.66 12.80
CA LEU A 18 3.96 14.40 11.50
C LEU A 18 2.85 13.35 11.61
N VAL A 19 3.07 12.29 12.37
CA VAL A 19 2.08 11.22 12.57
C VAL A 19 0.90 11.70 13.40
N LEU A 20 1.13 12.39 14.52
CA LEU A 20 0.07 12.88 15.39
C LEU A 20 -0.82 13.93 14.71
N HIS A 21 -0.20 14.85 13.94
CA HIS A 21 -0.91 15.93 13.26
C HIS A 21 -1.38 15.55 11.85
N GLY A 22 -1.33 14.26 11.46
CA GLY A 22 -1.70 13.81 10.12
C GLY A 22 -3.14 14.17 9.73
N ALA A 23 -4.08 14.09 10.67
CA ALA A 23 -5.48 14.48 10.43
C ALA A 23 -5.63 15.99 10.20
N GLU A 24 -4.91 16.80 10.99
CA GLU A 24 -4.93 18.27 10.85
C GLU A 24 -4.26 18.73 9.55
N CYS A 25 -3.19 18.04 9.14
CA CYS A 25 -2.40 18.39 7.97
C CYS A 25 -3.07 17.94 6.65
N TYR A 26 -3.68 16.76 6.63
CA TYR A 26 -4.15 16.14 5.38
C TYR A 26 -5.66 15.84 5.33
N GLY A 27 -6.38 16.11 6.43
CA GLY A 27 -7.84 16.04 6.51
C GLY A 27 -8.39 14.66 6.13
N ASP A 28 -9.44 14.67 5.31
CA ASP A 28 -10.18 13.49 4.90
C ASP A 28 -9.33 12.40 4.22
N TYR A 29 -8.24 12.78 3.54
CA TYR A 29 -7.32 11.81 2.94
C TYR A 29 -6.63 10.95 3.99
N PHE A 30 -6.17 11.57 5.08
CA PHE A 30 -5.57 10.85 6.21
C PHE A 30 -6.63 10.02 6.93
N ILE A 31 -7.78 10.62 7.23
CA ILE A 31 -8.86 9.95 7.97
C ILE A 31 -9.29 8.69 7.21
N ASN A 32 -9.58 8.81 5.91
CA ASN A 32 -10.02 7.67 5.11
C ASN A 32 -8.94 6.58 5.00
N ALA A 33 -7.66 6.94 4.80
CA ALA A 33 -6.57 5.97 4.76
C ALA A 33 -6.36 5.26 6.10
N SER A 34 -6.45 5.99 7.20
CA SER A 34 -6.38 5.45 8.57
C SER A 34 -7.53 4.50 8.86
N GLU A 35 -8.76 4.87 8.49
CA GLU A 35 -9.94 4.02 8.69
C GLU A 35 -9.91 2.75 7.82
N PHE A 36 -9.41 2.84 6.58
CA PHE A 36 -9.14 1.66 5.77
C PHE A 36 -8.07 0.76 6.41
N ASN A 37 -7.01 1.34 6.97
CA ASN A 37 -6.00 0.59 7.71
C ASN A 37 -6.61 -0.09 8.93
N HIS A 38 -7.46 0.60 9.69
CA HIS A 38 -8.16 0.03 10.83
C HIS A 38 -9.07 -1.14 10.40
N LEU A 39 -9.87 -0.95 9.35
CA LEU A 39 -10.74 -1.99 8.81
C LEU A 39 -9.94 -3.21 8.32
N LEU A 40 -8.81 -3.01 7.63
CA LEU A 40 -7.93 -4.10 7.19
C LEU A 40 -7.37 -4.93 8.36
N ASN A 41 -7.20 -4.29 9.53
CA ASN A 41 -6.73 -4.96 10.73
C ASN A 41 -7.84 -5.73 11.47
N ASP A 42 -9.11 -5.36 11.30
CA ASP A 42 -10.21 -5.89 12.10
C ASP A 42 -11.27 -6.69 11.30
N PHE A 43 -11.30 -6.61 9.95
CA PHE A 43 -12.43 -7.11 9.16
C PHE A 43 -12.71 -8.62 9.27
N ILE A 44 -11.72 -9.39 9.73
CA ILE A 44 -11.85 -10.82 9.99
C ILE A 44 -12.15 -11.04 11.47
N LYS A 45 -13.36 -11.55 11.74
CA LYS A 45 -13.82 -11.93 13.07
C LYS A 45 -13.14 -13.20 13.57
N SER A 46 -13.08 -14.23 12.73
CA SER A 46 -12.43 -15.50 13.07
C SER A 46 -11.99 -16.27 11.83
N ILE A 47 -10.97 -17.09 12.04
CA ILE A 47 -10.47 -18.10 11.11
C ILE A 47 -10.43 -19.38 11.92
N ASP A 48 -11.36 -20.28 11.65
CA ASP A 48 -11.60 -21.45 12.52
C ASP A 48 -10.75 -22.67 12.09
N ASP A 49 -10.18 -22.63 10.88
CA ASP A 49 -9.40 -23.72 10.28
C ASP A 49 -7.88 -23.51 10.43
N PRO A 50 -7.17 -24.33 11.25
CA PRO A 50 -5.73 -24.24 11.42
C PRO A 50 -4.92 -24.53 10.15
N ALA A 51 -5.46 -25.29 9.17
CA ALA A 51 -4.78 -25.57 7.91
C ALA A 51 -4.53 -24.30 7.08
N LYS A 52 -5.24 -23.20 7.40
CA LYS A 52 -5.13 -21.90 6.74
C LYS A 52 -4.02 -21.01 7.30
N PHE A 53 -3.05 -21.58 8.01
CA PHE A 53 -1.93 -20.82 8.61
C PHE A 53 -1.12 -20.01 7.58
N ILE A 54 -0.98 -20.48 6.35
CA ILE A 54 -0.27 -19.74 5.28
C ILE A 54 -1.01 -18.44 4.95
N PHE A 55 -2.34 -18.47 4.84
CA PHE A 55 -3.15 -17.27 4.67
C PHE A 55 -2.97 -16.32 5.85
N VAL A 56 -3.01 -16.82 7.08
CA VAL A 56 -2.80 -16.02 8.30
C VAL A 56 -1.44 -15.34 8.30
N ALA A 57 -0.39 -16.05 7.90
CA ALA A 57 0.96 -15.52 7.81
C ALA A 57 1.05 -14.35 6.81
N PHE A 58 0.50 -14.52 5.60
CA PHE A 58 0.45 -13.44 4.61
C PHE A 58 -0.47 -12.28 5.04
N LEU A 59 -1.60 -12.56 5.69
CA LEU A 59 -2.48 -11.52 6.22
C LEU A 59 -1.76 -10.64 7.26
N PHE A 60 -0.94 -11.23 8.12
CA PHE A 60 -0.12 -10.47 9.07
C PHE A 60 0.90 -9.59 8.36
N GLN A 61 1.57 -10.11 7.32
CA GLN A 61 2.49 -9.32 6.48
C GLN A 61 1.76 -8.13 5.86
N ILE A 62 0.59 -8.36 5.27
CA ILE A 62 -0.25 -7.31 4.67
C ILE A 62 -0.57 -6.22 5.68
N ARG A 63 -1.08 -6.58 6.86
CA ARG A 63 -1.43 -5.62 7.92
C ARG A 63 -0.25 -4.77 8.36
N LYS A 64 0.91 -5.42 8.57
CA LYS A 64 2.15 -4.76 8.97
C LYS A 64 2.60 -3.76 7.91
N TYR A 65 2.79 -4.19 6.67
CA TYR A 65 3.34 -3.33 5.63
C TYR A 65 2.34 -2.29 5.13
N HIS A 66 1.04 -2.55 5.21
CA HIS A 66 0.03 -1.53 4.94
C HIS A 66 0.06 -0.40 5.98
N THR A 67 0.20 -0.75 7.26
CA THR A 67 0.38 0.25 8.34
C THR A 67 1.69 1.03 8.13
N LEU A 68 2.78 0.36 7.75
CA LEU A 68 4.03 1.04 7.43
C LEU A 68 3.91 1.96 6.21
N ALA A 69 3.11 1.59 5.20
CA ALA A 69 2.83 2.46 4.06
C ALA A 69 2.10 3.74 4.50
N LEU A 70 1.06 3.61 5.34
CA LEU A 70 0.36 4.76 5.92
C LEU A 70 1.35 5.69 6.65
N PHE A 71 2.16 5.15 7.56
CA PHE A 71 3.16 5.95 8.27
C PHE A 71 4.20 6.57 7.34
N SER A 72 4.64 5.87 6.31
CA SER A 72 5.61 6.39 5.35
C SER A 72 5.03 7.57 4.55
N ALA A 73 3.75 7.51 4.18
CA ALA A 73 3.08 8.60 3.47
C ALA A 73 3.02 9.87 4.33
N ILE A 74 2.64 9.72 5.60
CA ILE A 74 2.51 10.83 6.55
C ILE A 74 3.86 11.46 6.89
N ARG A 75 4.88 10.61 7.06
CA ARG A 75 6.27 11.00 7.34
C ARG A 75 7.01 11.50 6.10
N ARG A 76 6.32 11.65 4.96
CA ARG A 76 6.88 12.21 3.71
C ARG A 76 8.05 11.36 3.18
N HIS A 77 7.78 10.07 3.02
CA HIS A 77 8.69 9.11 2.39
C HIS A 77 7.97 8.37 1.26
N HIS A 78 7.79 9.05 0.13
CA HIS A 78 7.03 8.56 -1.03
C HIS A 78 7.53 7.20 -1.53
N ILE A 79 8.85 7.04 -1.63
CA ILE A 79 9.48 5.78 -2.07
C ILE A 79 9.22 4.64 -1.09
N GLN A 80 9.32 4.90 0.22
CA GLN A 80 9.02 3.88 1.24
C GLN A 80 7.54 3.49 1.22
N THR A 81 6.63 4.45 1.05
CA THR A 81 5.20 4.18 0.85
C THR A 81 4.98 3.23 -0.32
N SER A 82 5.58 3.53 -1.48
CA SER A 82 5.47 2.74 -2.70
C SER A 82 6.01 1.31 -2.52
N MET A 83 7.20 1.15 -1.92
CA MET A 83 7.79 -0.16 -1.67
C MET A 83 6.94 -1.01 -0.71
N ASN A 84 6.43 -0.40 0.36
CA ASN A 84 5.54 -1.07 1.31
C ASN A 84 4.25 -1.54 0.61
N LEU A 85 3.62 -0.70 -0.20
CA LEU A 85 2.39 -1.08 -0.92
C LEU A 85 2.63 -2.15 -1.98
N ARG A 86 3.80 -2.17 -2.64
CA ARG A 86 4.16 -3.27 -3.56
C ARG A 86 4.18 -4.60 -2.82
N TYR A 87 4.85 -4.64 -1.68
CA TYR A 87 4.95 -5.83 -0.86
C TYR A 87 3.57 -6.27 -0.34
N VAL A 88 2.71 -5.32 0.03
CA VAL A 88 1.30 -5.57 0.41
C VAL A 88 0.53 -6.26 -0.72
N ILE A 89 0.64 -5.77 -1.97
CA ILE A 89 -0.07 -6.35 -3.11
C ILE A 89 0.44 -7.77 -3.41
N GLU A 90 1.76 -7.97 -3.41
CA GLU A 90 2.35 -9.29 -3.66
C GLU A 90 1.95 -10.29 -2.56
N ALA A 91 2.01 -9.88 -1.29
CA ALA A 91 1.52 -10.70 -0.18
C ALA A 91 0.01 -10.99 -0.27
N ALA A 92 -0.80 -10.05 -0.78
CA ALA A 92 -2.24 -10.25 -0.96
C ALA A 92 -2.57 -11.28 -2.04
N GLN A 93 -1.80 -11.32 -3.12
CA GLN A 93 -1.96 -12.33 -4.16
C GLN A 93 -1.67 -13.73 -3.59
N TRP A 94 -0.60 -13.86 -2.80
CA TRP A 94 -0.29 -15.10 -2.09
C TRP A 94 -1.33 -15.47 -1.02
N ALA A 95 -1.81 -14.50 -0.25
CA ALA A 95 -2.89 -14.72 0.71
C ALA A 95 -4.16 -15.24 0.03
N ALA A 96 -4.56 -14.61 -1.09
CA ALA A 96 -5.71 -15.04 -1.87
C ALA A 96 -5.53 -16.48 -2.40
N TYR A 97 -4.33 -16.82 -2.87
CA TYR A 97 -4.01 -18.19 -3.30
C TYR A 97 -4.09 -19.19 -2.15
N ALA A 98 -3.63 -18.81 -0.95
CA ALA A 98 -3.67 -19.62 0.28
C ALA A 98 -5.08 -19.84 0.85
N LEU A 99 -6.06 -18.99 0.50
CA LEU A 99 -7.46 -19.27 0.84
C LEU A 99 -7.97 -20.54 0.13
N GLY A 100 -7.53 -20.76 -1.11
CA GLY A 100 -7.95 -21.89 -1.93
C GLY A 100 -6.99 -23.09 -1.95
N ASN A 101 -5.82 -22.98 -1.34
CA ASN A 101 -4.77 -24.00 -1.37
C ASN A 101 -4.08 -24.11 -0.01
N GLU A 102 -3.94 -25.33 0.51
CA GLU A 102 -3.35 -25.60 1.83
C GLU A 102 -1.98 -26.30 1.72
N ASP A 103 -1.70 -26.97 0.59
CA ASP A 103 -0.49 -27.75 0.39
C ASP A 103 0.75 -26.85 0.35
N GLN A 104 1.66 -27.01 1.32
CA GLN A 104 2.87 -26.18 1.44
C GLN A 104 3.74 -26.19 0.16
N ASP A 105 3.78 -27.33 -0.54
CA ASP A 105 4.59 -27.52 -1.76
C ASP A 105 4.11 -26.66 -2.95
N LYS A 106 2.90 -26.08 -2.87
CA LYS A 106 2.39 -25.10 -3.85
C LYS A 106 2.96 -23.70 -3.65
N PHE A 107 3.59 -23.43 -2.52
CA PHE A 107 4.10 -22.11 -2.16
C PHE A 107 5.62 -22.05 -2.21
N CYS A 108 6.29 -23.16 -1.92
CA CYS A 108 7.73 -23.20 -1.86
C CYS A 108 8.30 -24.59 -2.16
N SER A 109 9.60 -24.62 -2.42
CA SER A 109 10.38 -25.84 -2.48
C SER A 109 11.35 -25.87 -1.31
N LYS A 110 11.59 -27.06 -0.75
CA LYS A 110 12.57 -27.30 0.30
C LYS A 110 13.73 -28.07 -0.28
N ASP A 111 14.95 -27.61 -0.03
CA ASP A 111 16.15 -28.38 -0.37
C ASP A 111 16.40 -29.51 0.65
N ALA A 112 17.45 -30.30 0.41
CA ALA A 112 17.84 -31.41 1.30
C ALA A 112 18.20 -30.97 2.73
N ASN A 113 18.51 -29.68 2.95
CA ASN A 113 18.83 -29.09 4.25
C ASN A 113 17.61 -28.40 4.89
N GLY A 114 16.43 -28.45 4.25
CA GLY A 114 15.22 -27.80 4.72
C GLY A 114 15.16 -26.29 4.46
N ILE A 115 16.05 -25.74 3.64
CA ILE A 115 16.00 -24.33 3.21
C ILE A 115 14.82 -24.15 2.29
N ILE A 116 13.96 -23.19 2.63
CA ILE A 116 12.77 -22.85 1.86
C ILE A 116 13.14 -21.83 0.80
N SER A 117 12.76 -22.10 -0.45
CA SER A 117 12.88 -21.17 -1.57
C SER A 117 11.57 -21.06 -2.34
N VAL A 118 11.29 -19.87 -2.88
CA VAL A 118 10.16 -19.63 -3.78
C VAL A 118 10.72 -19.48 -5.19
N GLU A 119 10.59 -20.52 -5.99
CA GLU A 119 10.96 -20.55 -7.41
C GLU A 119 9.86 -19.93 -8.29
N ASP A 120 10.24 -19.46 -9.49
CA ASP A 120 9.33 -18.91 -10.52
C ASP A 120 8.10 -19.79 -10.80
N LYS A 121 8.22 -21.11 -10.67
CA LYS A 121 7.12 -22.05 -10.91
C LYS A 121 5.96 -21.82 -9.94
N HIS A 122 6.25 -21.46 -8.69
CA HIS A 122 5.24 -21.22 -7.65
C HIS A 122 4.52 -19.91 -7.92
N GLU A 123 5.26 -18.86 -8.26
CA GLU A 123 4.68 -17.55 -8.61
C GLU A 123 3.79 -17.66 -9.86
N LYS A 124 4.25 -18.38 -10.90
CA LYS A 124 3.46 -18.66 -12.11
C LYS A 124 2.18 -19.43 -11.78
N ALA A 125 2.25 -20.46 -10.94
CA ALA A 125 1.08 -21.23 -10.53
C ALA A 125 0.06 -20.38 -9.77
N MET A 126 0.52 -19.51 -8.87
CA MET A 126 -0.31 -18.56 -8.16
C MET A 126 -1.03 -17.59 -9.13
N TYR A 127 -0.29 -16.98 -10.07
CA TYR A 127 -0.90 -16.08 -11.05
C TYR A 127 -1.91 -16.78 -11.96
N GLN A 128 -1.57 -17.98 -12.45
CA GLN A 128 -2.49 -18.78 -13.27
C GLN A 128 -3.76 -19.13 -12.50
N TRP A 129 -3.64 -19.48 -11.22
CA TRP A 129 -4.80 -19.76 -10.39
C TRP A 129 -5.69 -18.53 -10.21
N LEU A 130 -5.10 -17.35 -9.95
CA LEU A 130 -5.85 -16.10 -9.85
C LEU A 130 -6.54 -15.74 -11.17
N ASP A 131 -5.89 -15.92 -12.31
CA ASP A 131 -6.49 -15.69 -13.63
C ASP A 131 -7.67 -16.61 -13.90
N ASN A 132 -7.51 -17.90 -13.59
CA ASN A 132 -8.53 -18.89 -13.90
C ASN A 132 -9.76 -18.78 -12.99
N ASN A 133 -9.60 -18.29 -11.75
CA ASN A 133 -10.69 -18.27 -10.76
C ASN A 133 -11.23 -16.87 -10.47
N PHE A 134 -10.40 -15.83 -10.59
CA PHE A 134 -10.70 -14.47 -10.11
C PHE A 134 -10.15 -13.38 -11.06
N LYS A 135 -10.22 -13.61 -12.38
CA LYS A 135 -9.62 -12.77 -13.43
C LYS A 135 -9.77 -11.26 -13.21
N VAL A 136 -11.00 -10.78 -12.96
CA VAL A 136 -11.26 -9.35 -12.80
C VAL A 136 -10.44 -8.76 -11.65
N LYS A 137 -10.42 -9.46 -10.50
CA LYS A 137 -9.65 -9.03 -9.32
C LYS A 137 -8.13 -9.19 -9.50
N ALA A 138 -7.72 -10.22 -10.23
CA ALA A 138 -6.32 -10.39 -10.62
C ALA A 138 -5.84 -9.23 -11.50
N ASP A 139 -6.65 -8.81 -12.48
CA ASP A 139 -6.32 -7.69 -13.36
C ASP A 139 -6.31 -6.36 -12.61
N GLU A 140 -7.24 -6.14 -11.67
CA GLU A 140 -7.26 -4.96 -10.79
C GLU A 140 -5.99 -4.86 -9.92
N THR A 141 -5.60 -5.94 -9.24
CA THR A 141 -4.37 -5.95 -8.42
C THR A 141 -3.10 -5.76 -9.24
N ARG A 142 -3.03 -6.30 -10.46
CA ARG A 142 -1.92 -6.03 -11.39
C ARG A 142 -1.86 -4.57 -11.84
N ARG A 143 -3.01 -3.93 -12.07
CA ARG A 143 -3.04 -2.49 -12.39
C ARG A 143 -2.49 -1.66 -11.24
N LEU A 144 -2.87 -1.97 -10.00
CA LEU A 144 -2.30 -1.34 -8.81
C LEU A 144 -0.78 -1.55 -8.73
N LYS A 145 -0.30 -2.79 -8.91
CA LYS A 145 1.13 -3.10 -8.93
C LYS A 145 1.87 -2.28 -10.01
N LYS A 146 1.32 -2.20 -11.22
CA LYS A 146 1.90 -1.44 -12.33
C LYS A 146 1.99 0.06 -12.03
N MET A 147 0.97 0.63 -11.38
CA MET A 147 1.01 2.02 -10.93
C MET A 147 2.18 2.27 -9.97
N ILE A 148 2.41 1.38 -9.00
CA ILE A 148 3.54 1.48 -8.06
C ILE A 148 4.89 1.36 -8.78
N SER A 149 5.01 0.39 -9.70
CA SER A 149 6.25 0.19 -10.44
C SER A 149 6.64 1.43 -11.26
N GLY A 150 5.66 2.15 -11.81
CA GLY A 150 5.89 3.42 -12.48
C GLY A 150 6.16 4.60 -11.53
N ALA A 151 5.75 4.50 -10.26
CA ALA A 151 5.77 5.61 -9.29
C ALA A 151 6.90 5.56 -8.25
N GLY A 152 7.70 4.48 -8.14
CA GLY A 152 8.79 4.49 -7.15
C GLY A 152 9.55 3.18 -6.95
N ALA A 153 9.36 2.16 -7.80
CA ALA A 153 10.06 0.88 -7.64
C ALA A 153 11.52 0.90 -8.13
N HIS A 154 11.93 1.94 -8.84
CA HIS A 154 13.28 2.12 -9.37
C HIS A 154 13.75 3.53 -9.09
N SER A 155 14.98 3.67 -8.56
CA SER A 155 15.62 4.97 -8.42
C SER A 155 15.79 5.61 -9.80
N ASN A 156 15.47 6.89 -9.92
CA ASN A 156 15.67 7.67 -11.13
C ASN A 156 15.92 9.14 -10.77
N ILE A 157 16.30 9.93 -11.77
CA ILE A 157 16.66 11.33 -11.59
C ILE A 157 15.50 12.19 -11.05
N ALA A 158 14.25 11.85 -11.41
CA ALA A 158 13.09 12.57 -10.90
C ALA A 158 12.92 12.37 -9.38
N TYR A 159 13.13 11.15 -8.87
CA TYR A 159 13.09 10.87 -7.44
C TYR A 159 14.33 11.39 -6.70
N ALA A 160 15.51 11.35 -7.33
CA ALA A 160 16.72 11.93 -6.74
C ALA A 160 16.58 13.43 -6.49
N PHE A 161 15.91 14.15 -7.41
CA PHE A 161 15.64 15.58 -7.24
C PHE A 161 14.46 15.89 -6.30
N GLN A 162 13.76 14.88 -5.74
CA GLN A 162 12.75 15.15 -4.72
C GLN A 162 13.38 15.54 -3.39
N ASN A 163 14.52 14.96 -3.00
CA ASN A 163 15.18 15.22 -1.72
C ASN A 163 16.54 15.91 -1.88
N PHE A 164 16.80 16.47 -3.06
CA PHE A 164 18.01 17.19 -3.42
C PHE A 164 17.67 18.51 -4.10
N GLU A 165 18.27 19.60 -3.63
CA GLU A 165 18.11 20.94 -4.18
C GLU A 165 19.49 21.58 -4.37
N MET A 166 19.72 22.19 -5.54
CA MET A 166 20.87 23.05 -5.76
C MET A 166 20.56 24.43 -5.19
N LYS A 167 21.42 24.94 -4.32
CA LYS A 167 21.26 26.28 -3.76
C LYS A 167 21.56 27.36 -4.82
N PRO A 168 21.03 28.59 -4.65
CA PRO A 168 21.33 29.73 -5.51
C PRO A 168 22.84 30.03 -5.61
N ILE A 169 23.25 30.73 -6.66
CA ILE A 169 24.66 31.08 -6.91
C ILE A 169 25.24 31.93 -5.76
N GLU A 170 24.38 32.73 -5.12
CA GLU A 170 24.72 33.63 -4.03
C GLU A 170 24.97 32.90 -2.69
N ASP A 171 24.52 31.64 -2.55
CA ASP A 171 24.82 30.73 -1.43
C ASP A 171 25.14 29.34 -2.00
N ALA A 172 26.24 29.25 -2.75
CA ALA A 172 26.58 28.07 -3.53
C ALA A 172 26.68 26.80 -2.65
N GLY A 173 25.97 25.75 -3.04
CA GLY A 173 25.99 24.46 -2.34
C GLY A 173 24.81 23.57 -2.71
N PHE A 174 24.66 22.50 -1.94
CA PHE A 174 23.56 21.54 -2.08
C PHE A 174 22.77 21.47 -0.79
N LYS A 175 21.47 21.23 -0.91
CA LYS A 175 20.58 20.92 0.21
C LYS A 175 20.02 19.53 -0.01
N THR A 176 20.17 18.68 1.01
CA THR A 176 19.62 17.33 1.05
C THR A 176 18.69 17.24 2.25
N THR A 177 17.54 16.60 2.10
CA THR A 177 16.59 16.42 3.20
C THR A 177 16.35 14.95 3.47
N PHE A 178 16.13 14.62 4.74
CA PHE A 178 15.70 13.29 5.18
C PHE A 178 14.24 13.05 4.80
N PHE A 179 13.37 14.03 5.07
CA PHE A 179 11.98 14.01 4.63
C PHE A 179 11.86 14.56 3.22
N ASP A 180 10.94 14.01 2.43
CA ASP A 180 10.57 14.61 1.16
C ASP A 180 9.97 16.00 1.41
N PRO A 181 10.23 17.00 0.55
CA PRO A 181 9.66 18.32 0.65
C PRO A 181 8.14 18.28 0.73
N GLU A 182 7.57 19.21 1.48
CA GLU A 182 6.14 19.27 1.66
C GLU A 182 5.43 19.55 0.33
N ASN A 183 4.70 18.54 -0.15
CA ASN A 183 3.81 18.67 -1.29
C ASN A 183 2.47 18.02 -0.95
N GLY A 184 1.51 18.86 -0.53
CA GLY A 184 0.19 18.39 -0.11
C GLY A 184 -0.54 17.57 -1.17
N TYR A 185 -0.30 17.83 -2.47
CA TYR A 185 -0.90 17.02 -3.54
C TYR A 185 -0.31 15.61 -3.58
N TRP A 186 1.01 15.47 -3.48
CA TRP A 186 1.68 14.16 -3.47
C TRP A 186 1.34 13.35 -2.23
N ILE A 187 1.38 13.97 -1.06
CA ILE A 187 1.06 13.28 0.20
C ILE A 187 -0.40 12.81 0.20
N LYS A 188 -1.34 13.64 -0.27
CA LYS A 188 -2.75 13.23 -0.43
C LYS A 188 -2.93 12.12 -1.47
N THR A 189 -2.12 12.13 -2.55
CA THR A 189 -2.10 11.05 -3.54
C THR A 189 -1.63 9.74 -2.93
N ASP A 190 -0.56 9.78 -2.13
CA ASP A 190 -0.05 8.62 -1.41
C ASP A 190 -1.08 8.06 -0.42
N LEU A 191 -1.69 8.92 0.40
CA LEU A 191 -2.74 8.53 1.35
C LEU A 191 -3.96 7.91 0.64
N TRP A 192 -4.42 8.52 -0.45
CA TRP A 192 -5.48 7.94 -1.26
C TRP A 192 -5.08 6.59 -1.83
N PHE A 193 -3.84 6.44 -2.28
CA PHE A 193 -3.35 5.20 -2.86
C PHE A 193 -3.19 4.08 -1.81
N VAL A 194 -2.81 4.43 -0.57
CA VAL A 194 -2.87 3.53 0.61
C VAL A 194 -4.31 3.04 0.81
N ALA A 195 -5.28 3.95 0.92
CA ALA A 195 -6.70 3.62 1.08
C ALA A 195 -7.22 2.72 -0.05
N ASN A 196 -6.94 3.09 -1.30
CA ASN A 196 -7.38 2.37 -2.49
C ASN A 196 -6.74 0.98 -2.60
N THR A 197 -5.53 0.80 -2.07
CA THR A 197 -4.90 -0.52 -1.96
C THR A 197 -5.70 -1.38 -0.99
N ALA A 198 -5.94 -0.94 0.26
CA ALA A 198 -6.76 -1.69 1.22
C ALA A 198 -8.14 -2.08 0.67
N LEU A 199 -8.81 -1.15 -0.03
CA LEU A 199 -10.07 -1.40 -0.73
C LEU A 199 -9.95 -2.61 -1.66
N GLY A 200 -9.00 -2.58 -2.61
CA GLY A 200 -8.82 -3.64 -3.59
C GLY A 200 -8.48 -4.99 -2.95
N LEU A 201 -7.69 -4.99 -1.87
CA LEU A 201 -7.33 -6.22 -1.14
C LEU A 201 -8.54 -6.83 -0.43
N MET A 202 -9.30 -6.03 0.31
CA MET A 202 -10.48 -6.53 1.04
C MET A 202 -11.55 -7.03 0.08
N ASP A 203 -11.73 -6.38 -1.07
CA ASP A 203 -12.65 -6.82 -2.11
C ASP A 203 -12.19 -8.15 -2.77
N LEU A 204 -10.88 -8.29 -3.05
CA LEU A 204 -10.30 -9.57 -3.48
C LEU A 204 -10.56 -10.68 -2.45
N PHE A 205 -10.24 -10.44 -1.17
CA PHE A 205 -10.43 -11.43 -0.12
C PHE A 205 -11.90 -11.77 0.10
N TYR A 206 -12.79 -10.78 0.05
CA TYR A 206 -14.22 -11.02 0.10
C TYR A 206 -14.65 -11.95 -1.04
N GLY A 207 -14.26 -11.65 -2.28
CA GLY A 207 -14.58 -12.45 -3.46
C GLY A 207 -14.07 -13.89 -3.38
N VAL A 208 -12.81 -14.08 -2.97
CA VAL A 208 -12.24 -15.42 -2.80
C VAL A 208 -12.93 -16.18 -1.67
N ASN A 209 -13.18 -15.51 -0.55
CA ASN A 209 -13.84 -16.10 0.62
C ASN A 209 -15.30 -16.48 0.33
N GLN A 210 -15.97 -15.87 -0.66
CA GLN A 210 -17.30 -16.34 -1.09
C GLN A 210 -17.29 -17.78 -1.59
N LYS A 211 -16.18 -18.24 -2.18
CA LYS A 211 -16.02 -19.61 -2.67
C LYS A 211 -15.52 -20.56 -1.58
N TYR A 212 -14.49 -20.15 -0.83
CA TYR A 212 -13.76 -21.05 0.06
C TYR A 212 -14.20 -21.01 1.53
N LYS A 213 -14.95 -19.97 1.95
CA LYS A 213 -15.53 -19.83 3.31
C LYS A 213 -14.52 -20.03 4.45
N VAL A 214 -13.29 -19.57 4.25
CA VAL A 214 -12.17 -19.71 5.19
C VAL A 214 -12.34 -18.88 6.46
N PHE A 215 -12.93 -17.70 6.34
CA PHE A 215 -13.04 -16.77 7.47
C PHE A 215 -14.42 -16.13 7.58
N LYS A 216 -14.75 -15.70 8.80
CA LYS A 216 -15.96 -14.94 9.11
C LYS A 216 -15.64 -13.46 9.17
N LEU A 217 -16.48 -12.64 8.54
CA LEU A 217 -16.38 -11.19 8.62
C LEU A 217 -16.93 -10.67 9.95
N ILE A 218 -16.47 -9.49 10.36
CA ILE A 218 -17.14 -8.72 11.43
C ILE A 218 -18.56 -8.32 11.00
N GLY A 219 -19.45 -8.13 11.98
CA GLY A 219 -20.88 -7.98 11.75
C GLY A 219 -21.27 -6.74 10.92
N ASP A 220 -20.48 -5.67 11.03
CA ASP A 220 -20.70 -4.38 10.39
C ASP A 220 -19.74 -4.11 9.21
N PHE A 221 -19.06 -5.15 8.71
CA PHE A 221 -18.10 -5.03 7.60
C PHE A 221 -18.71 -4.32 6.38
N GLY A 222 -19.88 -4.77 5.92
CA GLY A 222 -20.52 -4.22 4.72
C GLY A 222 -20.80 -2.70 4.81
N PRO A 223 -21.51 -2.23 5.85
CA PRO A 223 -21.73 -0.80 6.08
C PRO A 223 -20.43 0.01 6.21
N ARG A 224 -19.44 -0.46 6.99
CA ARG A 224 -18.15 0.24 7.16
C ARG A 224 -17.38 0.32 5.85
N PHE A 225 -17.25 -0.80 5.16
CA PHE A 225 -16.56 -0.87 3.88
C PHE A 225 -17.22 0.04 2.85
N LYS A 226 -18.56 0.01 2.72
CA LYS A 226 -19.28 0.89 1.79
C LYS A 226 -19.03 2.36 2.08
N LYS A 227 -19.11 2.79 3.35
CA LYS A 227 -18.86 4.19 3.73
C LYS A 227 -17.46 4.65 3.29
N LEU A 228 -16.44 3.82 3.52
CA LEU A 228 -15.07 4.12 3.14
C LEU A 228 -14.85 4.12 1.62
N VAL A 229 -15.52 3.22 0.88
CA VAL A 229 -15.50 3.21 -0.58
C VAL A 229 -16.11 4.48 -1.16
N ASP A 230 -17.27 4.89 -0.66
CA ASP A 230 -17.96 6.11 -1.12
C ASP A 230 -17.07 7.34 -0.89
N GLU A 231 -16.42 7.41 0.27
CA GLU A 231 -15.47 8.47 0.60
C GLU A 231 -14.20 8.43 -0.27
N ASN A 232 -13.62 7.25 -0.48
CA ASN A 232 -12.46 7.08 -1.36
C ASN A 232 -12.74 7.55 -2.80
N ASN A 233 -13.95 7.31 -3.29
CA ASN A 233 -14.39 7.76 -4.62
C ASN A 233 -14.62 9.28 -4.68
N ARG A 234 -15.16 9.87 -3.61
CA ARG A 234 -15.27 11.33 -3.47
C ARG A 234 -13.89 11.99 -3.52
N LEU A 235 -12.95 11.50 -2.71
CA LEU A 235 -11.57 12.00 -2.65
C LEU A 235 -10.82 11.84 -3.97
N LYS A 236 -11.01 10.72 -4.66
CA LYS A 236 -10.48 10.52 -6.02
C LYS A 236 -10.96 11.62 -6.98
N THR A 237 -12.26 11.88 -6.96
CA THR A 237 -12.88 12.89 -7.83
C THR A 237 -12.35 14.29 -7.53
N GLU A 238 -12.22 14.63 -6.26
CA GLU A 238 -11.61 15.89 -5.81
C GLU A 238 -10.17 16.03 -6.34
N MET A 239 -9.34 15.00 -6.16
CA MET A 239 -7.96 14.99 -6.63
C MET A 239 -7.85 15.15 -8.15
N MET A 240 -8.72 14.51 -8.92
CA MET A 240 -8.76 14.60 -10.38
C MET A 240 -9.11 16.01 -10.90
N ASN A 241 -9.76 16.84 -10.08
CA ASN A 241 -10.11 18.20 -10.44
C ASN A 241 -8.99 19.22 -10.19
N THR A 242 -7.90 18.82 -9.52
CA THR A 242 -6.77 19.71 -9.22
C THR A 242 -5.95 20.07 -10.47
N GLU A 243 -5.32 21.25 -10.45
CA GLU A 243 -4.42 21.67 -11.54
C GLU A 243 -3.20 20.75 -11.70
N ASN A 244 -2.68 20.22 -10.58
CA ASN A 244 -1.57 19.27 -10.61
C ASN A 244 -1.94 17.99 -11.37
N TYR A 245 -3.14 17.45 -11.15
CA TYR A 245 -3.62 16.29 -11.90
C TYR A 245 -3.74 16.58 -13.40
N LYS A 246 -4.36 17.72 -13.77
CA LYS A 246 -4.51 18.13 -15.17
C LYS A 246 -3.16 18.32 -15.87
N ARG A 247 -2.15 18.86 -15.17
CA ARG A 247 -0.77 19.00 -15.68
C ARG A 247 -0.12 17.64 -15.90
N ALA A 248 -0.20 16.73 -14.93
CA ALA A 248 0.33 15.37 -15.04
C ALA A 248 -0.31 14.61 -16.21
N GLN A 249 -1.61 14.74 -16.40
CA GLN A 249 -2.33 14.10 -17.51
C GLN A 249 -1.82 14.56 -18.89
N LYS A 250 -1.54 15.85 -19.06
CA LYS A 250 -0.99 16.41 -20.31
C LYS A 250 0.42 15.93 -20.64
N LEU A 251 1.20 15.56 -19.63
CA LEU A 251 2.54 15.00 -19.81
C LEU A 251 2.52 13.53 -20.22
N MET A 252 1.48 12.78 -19.81
CA MET A 252 1.31 11.37 -20.15
C MET A 252 0.67 11.11 -21.53
N THR A 253 0.07 12.13 -22.15
CA THR A 253 -0.54 12.04 -23.49
C THR A 253 0.35 12.54 -24.63
N LYS A 254 1.60 12.91 -24.32
CA LYS A 254 2.66 13.19 -25.30
C LYS A 254 3.59 11.99 -25.42
#